data_AF-A0A8C9FPX1-F1
#
_entry.id   AF-A0A8C9FPX1-F1
#
_cell.length_a   1.000
_cell.length_b   1.000
_cell.length_c   1.000
_cell.angle_alpha   90.00
_cell.angle_beta   90.00
_cell.angle_gamma   90.00
#
_symmetry.space_group_name_H-M   'P 1'
#
loop_
_entity.id
_entity.type
_entity.pdbx_description
1 polymer ?
#
loop_
_entity_poly.entity_id
_entity_poly.type
_entity_poly.pdbx_seq_one_letter_code
_entity_poly.pdbx_strand_id
1 'polypeptide(L)'
;MQGRRADMNQQIQELRNIIALQEQGKKFSRQLSEEKLSQNRNLLSQLHGILQEDIRALDVAQKHDQRIISEFCRAQKYLCGKTVQGVREKLRSSIFDRVNACNALLHEVRQRNQARDVLRWQLQQLLDVRIDDKQHQEQVQMIRQLENNIEKMHVKIHAGQKVTVLYLALRDVLKRELDYLLLHLELLYTMARAYHGEVQGRELMASDALRASDITKKDLAMLEAQFLAEEELRHRTLAAQKVQTDWLWLKEASKKHSRAQARYDLGVDFPSLLMQDSALGFQVQATRSQIEHESFVTAEVEKAKAAVQCSRVWDITSRLLAQQKSTAELEQHIRACKEKRRALKDTLQELELKHAELKFHQPPSAISCRKLEAELRVRLQQEEARLEQARAQYVRNQELLLQFENGIDNLVIRLHGINVPEQDLSVEFKGVDEKLQYCRQKLQHLAQRVSSLPAHSYSPDEDNETFVKVRNLMEKTTAREPWNLKIPLEDVGSGVQAPSDFVDEDHDLVLTREDIKKQGLNLIESKIRSSKRK
;
A
#
# COMPACT_ATOMS: atom_id res chain seq x y z
N MET A 1 90.61 -19.01 -172.36
CA MET A 1 90.66 -18.90 -170.89
C MET A 1 90.51 -17.43 -170.47
N GLN A 2 89.30 -16.88 -170.33
CA GLN A 2 89.13 -15.44 -169.98
C GLN A 2 87.92 -15.12 -169.08
N GLY A 3 86.80 -15.87 -169.14
CA GLY A 3 85.58 -15.53 -168.40
C GLY A 3 85.70 -15.47 -166.86
N ARG A 4 86.58 -16.27 -166.24
CA ARG A 4 86.69 -16.38 -164.77
C ARG A 4 87.22 -15.12 -164.04
N ARG A 5 87.61 -14.04 -164.72
CA ARG A 5 88.08 -12.80 -164.06
C ARG A 5 87.03 -11.71 -163.86
N ALA A 6 85.92 -11.73 -164.59
CA ALA A 6 84.86 -10.72 -164.43
C ALA A 6 84.01 -10.98 -163.16
N ASP A 7 83.59 -12.23 -162.99
CA ASP A 7 82.72 -12.72 -161.91
C ASP A 7 83.26 -12.38 -160.50
N MET A 8 84.55 -12.66 -160.25
CA MET A 8 85.20 -12.32 -158.97
C MET A 8 85.18 -10.82 -158.64
N ASN A 9 85.28 -9.93 -159.64
CA ASN A 9 85.27 -8.48 -159.39
C ASN A 9 83.88 -7.99 -158.95
N GLN A 10 82.81 -8.61 -159.46
CA GLN A 10 81.44 -8.28 -159.04
C GLN A 10 81.19 -8.74 -157.60
N GLN A 11 81.58 -9.98 -157.26
CA GLN A 11 81.53 -10.49 -155.88
C GLN A 11 82.33 -9.62 -154.90
N ILE A 12 83.52 -9.14 -155.29
CA ILE A 12 84.32 -8.21 -154.47
C ILE A 12 83.58 -6.90 -154.20
N GLN A 13 82.84 -6.36 -155.18
CA GLN A 13 82.10 -5.11 -154.99
C GLN A 13 80.80 -5.29 -154.19
N GLU A 14 80.11 -6.42 -154.33
CA GLU A 14 78.98 -6.79 -153.47
C GLU A 14 79.43 -6.97 -152.02
N LEU A 15 80.54 -7.68 -151.77
CA LEU A 15 81.14 -7.82 -150.44
C LEU A 15 81.53 -6.46 -149.83
N ARG A 16 82.08 -5.53 -150.62
CA ARG A 16 82.35 -4.15 -150.16
C ARG A 16 81.08 -3.41 -149.74
N ASN A 17 80.01 -3.52 -150.53
CA ASN A 17 78.72 -2.89 -150.20
C ASN A 17 78.10 -3.50 -148.93
N ILE A 18 78.19 -4.82 -148.76
CA ILE A 18 77.75 -5.53 -147.54
C ILE A 18 78.58 -5.10 -146.32
N ILE A 19 79.90 -4.98 -146.45
CA ILE A 19 80.78 -4.48 -145.39
C ILE A 19 80.42 -3.03 -145.01
N ALA A 20 80.21 -2.15 -145.99
CA ALA A 20 79.82 -0.76 -145.74
C ALA A 20 78.47 -0.65 -144.99
N LEU A 21 77.47 -1.44 -145.38
CA LEU A 21 76.18 -1.51 -144.68
C LEU A 21 76.33 -2.09 -143.26
N GLN A 22 77.16 -3.12 -143.07
CA GLN A 22 77.47 -3.63 -141.74
C GLN A 22 78.19 -2.60 -140.87
N GLU A 23 79.13 -1.81 -141.41
CA GLU A 23 79.78 -0.72 -140.68
C GLU A 23 78.81 0.40 -140.32
N GLN A 24 77.89 0.73 -141.21
CA GLN A 24 76.86 1.73 -140.95
C GLN A 24 75.86 1.26 -139.87
N GLY A 25 75.43 -0.01 -139.91
CA GLY A 25 74.66 -0.63 -138.84
C GLY A 25 75.42 -0.68 -137.50
N LYS A 26 76.73 -1.01 -137.53
CA LYS A 26 77.62 -0.94 -136.36
C LYS A 26 77.87 0.49 -135.85
N LYS A 27 77.60 1.53 -136.64
CA LYS A 27 77.62 2.95 -136.20
C LYS A 27 76.29 3.32 -135.53
N PHE A 28 75.15 3.08 -136.19
CA PHE A 28 73.83 3.35 -135.61
C PHE A 28 73.57 2.58 -134.30
N SER A 29 74.00 1.31 -134.20
CA SER A 29 73.88 0.51 -132.98
C SER A 29 74.72 1.07 -131.81
N ARG A 30 75.91 1.62 -132.10
CA ARG A 30 76.72 2.35 -131.11
C ARG A 30 76.07 3.67 -130.70
N GLN A 31 75.59 4.48 -131.64
CA GLN A 31 74.92 5.74 -131.32
C GLN A 31 73.66 5.50 -130.45
N LEU A 32 72.84 4.52 -130.80
CA LEU A 32 71.65 4.15 -130.02
C LEU A 32 71.99 3.58 -128.62
N SER A 33 73.12 2.89 -128.46
CA SER A 33 73.55 2.41 -127.13
C SER A 33 74.21 3.52 -126.30
N GLU A 34 74.98 4.42 -126.91
CA GLU A 34 75.52 5.63 -126.27
C GLU A 34 74.40 6.58 -125.81
N GLU A 35 73.37 6.77 -126.65
CA GLU A 35 72.19 7.57 -126.31
C GLU A 35 71.39 6.94 -125.17
N LYS A 36 71.12 5.62 -125.19
CA LYS A 36 70.52 4.91 -124.05
C LYS A 36 71.38 4.95 -122.78
N LEU A 37 72.71 4.91 -122.90
CA LEU A 37 73.61 5.07 -121.75
C LEU A 37 73.57 6.50 -121.18
N SER A 38 73.42 7.52 -122.02
CA SER A 38 73.23 8.90 -121.57
C SER A 38 71.87 9.11 -120.87
N GLN A 39 70.79 8.57 -121.45
CA GLN A 39 69.46 8.57 -120.85
C GLN A 39 69.44 7.84 -119.50
N ASN A 40 70.07 6.66 -119.41
CA ASN A 40 70.20 5.90 -118.17
C ASN A 40 71.04 6.64 -117.11
N ARG A 41 72.11 7.34 -117.49
CA ARG A 41 72.90 8.18 -116.57
C ARG A 41 72.08 9.34 -116.02
N ASN A 42 71.27 9.99 -116.85
CA ASN A 42 70.39 11.06 -116.42
C ASN A 42 69.29 10.53 -115.47
N LEU A 43 68.66 9.39 -115.80
CA LEU A 43 67.65 8.76 -114.95
C LEU A 43 68.22 8.31 -113.60
N LEU A 44 69.42 7.70 -113.58
CA LEU A 44 70.11 7.34 -112.33
C LEU A 44 70.44 8.57 -111.48
N SER A 45 70.82 9.69 -112.10
CA SER A 45 71.09 10.95 -111.41
C SER A 45 69.83 11.55 -110.78
N GLN A 46 68.69 11.49 -111.49
CA GLN A 46 67.38 11.89 -110.97
C GLN A 46 66.93 10.99 -109.81
N LEU A 47 67.04 9.67 -109.97
CA LEU A 47 66.70 8.71 -108.92
C LEU A 47 67.57 8.90 -107.67
N HIS A 48 68.87 9.15 -107.80
CA HIS A 48 69.75 9.49 -106.67
C HIS A 48 69.35 10.81 -105.99
N GLY A 49 68.85 11.80 -106.73
CA GLY A 49 68.30 13.03 -106.17
C GLY A 49 67.09 12.75 -105.27
N ILE A 50 66.08 12.05 -105.82
CA ILE A 50 64.87 11.65 -105.10
C ILE A 50 65.22 10.84 -103.85
N LEU A 51 66.11 9.85 -103.95
CA LEU A 51 66.52 9.02 -102.82
C LEU A 51 67.22 9.84 -101.70
N GLN A 52 67.96 10.91 -102.05
CA GLN A 52 68.52 11.83 -101.05
C GLN A 52 67.45 12.72 -100.41
N GLU A 53 66.41 13.10 -101.14
CA GLU A 53 65.28 13.86 -100.61
C GLU A 53 64.42 13.00 -99.66
N ASP A 54 64.15 11.75 -100.03
CA ASP A 54 63.48 10.75 -99.17
C ASP A 54 64.27 10.48 -97.88
N ILE A 55 65.60 10.31 -97.98
CA ILE A 55 66.47 10.12 -96.79
C ILE A 55 66.41 11.35 -95.86
N ARG A 56 66.38 12.58 -96.42
CA ARG A 56 66.24 13.81 -95.62
C ARG A 56 64.85 13.92 -94.99
N ALA A 57 63.79 13.56 -95.71
CA ALA A 57 62.43 13.54 -95.18
C ALA A 57 62.28 12.52 -94.03
N LEU A 58 62.89 11.34 -94.16
CA LEU A 58 62.92 10.30 -93.13
C LEU A 58 63.65 10.78 -91.86
N ASP A 59 64.83 11.42 -92.00
CA ASP A 59 65.59 11.99 -90.89
C ASP A 59 64.82 13.12 -90.16
N VAL A 60 64.12 13.98 -90.91
CA VAL A 60 63.24 15.01 -90.34
C VAL A 60 62.05 14.39 -89.58
N ALA A 61 61.40 13.38 -90.15
CA ALA A 61 60.31 12.66 -89.49
C ALA A 61 60.78 11.96 -88.20
N GLN A 62 61.90 11.24 -88.26
CA GLN A 62 62.48 10.54 -87.11
C GLN A 62 62.86 11.52 -85.97
N LYS A 63 63.35 12.72 -86.30
CA LYS A 63 63.61 13.80 -85.34
C LYS A 63 62.33 14.39 -84.74
N HIS A 64 61.24 14.45 -85.50
CA HIS A 64 59.92 14.84 -84.98
C HIS A 64 59.34 13.78 -84.03
N ASP A 65 59.40 12.50 -84.38
CA ASP A 65 58.94 11.41 -83.52
C ASP A 65 59.72 11.36 -82.20
N GLN A 66 61.05 11.51 -82.25
CA GLN A 66 61.90 11.61 -81.06
C GLN A 66 61.50 12.79 -80.14
N ARG A 67 61.13 13.96 -80.71
CA ARG A 67 60.61 15.08 -79.93
C ARG A 67 59.28 14.73 -79.26
N ILE A 68 58.30 14.23 -80.02
CA ILE A 68 56.97 13.87 -79.52
C ILE A 68 57.08 12.85 -78.37
N ILE A 69 57.90 11.80 -78.54
CA ILE A 69 58.19 10.81 -77.49
C ILE A 69 58.80 11.49 -76.25
N SER A 70 59.78 12.38 -76.43
CA SER A 70 60.44 13.07 -75.31
C SER A 70 59.49 14.00 -74.54
N GLU A 71 58.54 14.65 -75.23
CA GLU A 71 57.53 15.53 -74.63
C GLU A 71 56.47 14.72 -73.87
N PHE A 72 56.00 13.60 -74.43
CA PHE A 72 55.07 12.69 -73.75
C PHE A 72 55.71 12.08 -72.49
N CYS A 73 56.99 11.68 -72.55
CA CYS A 73 57.74 11.22 -71.39
C CYS A 73 57.98 12.31 -70.33
N ARG A 74 58.07 13.60 -70.72
CA ARG A 74 58.14 14.73 -69.78
C ARG A 74 56.81 15.01 -69.08
N ALA A 75 55.68 14.84 -69.79
CA ALA A 75 54.35 14.99 -69.21
C ALA A 75 54.09 13.94 -68.11
N GLN A 76 54.56 12.69 -68.30
CA GLN A 76 54.42 11.60 -67.33
C GLN A 76 55.70 11.36 -66.52
N LYS A 77 56.03 12.32 -65.62
CA LYS A 77 57.20 12.29 -64.71
C LYS A 77 57.43 10.98 -63.94
N TYR A 78 56.40 10.15 -63.76
CA TYR A 78 56.44 8.86 -63.06
C TYR A 78 57.14 7.74 -63.85
N LEU A 79 57.13 7.84 -65.19
CA LEU A 79 57.51 6.77 -66.12
C LEU A 79 58.91 6.93 -66.72
N CYS A 80 59.46 8.15 -66.73
CA CYS A 80 60.81 8.39 -67.22
C CYS A 80 61.84 7.50 -66.48
N GLY A 81 62.61 6.72 -67.23
CA GLY A 81 63.64 5.82 -66.69
C GLY A 81 63.18 4.45 -66.18
N LYS A 82 61.96 3.97 -66.51
CA LYS A 82 61.51 2.60 -66.17
C LYS A 82 61.04 1.83 -67.39
N THR A 83 61.35 0.53 -67.45
CA THR A 83 60.89 -0.35 -68.53
C THR A 83 59.37 -0.54 -68.48
N VAL A 84 58.74 -0.69 -69.65
CA VAL A 84 57.28 -0.86 -69.80
C VAL A 84 56.74 -2.02 -68.95
N GLN A 85 57.57 -3.04 -68.72
CA GLN A 85 57.26 -4.18 -67.88
C GLN A 85 57.02 -3.79 -66.41
N GLY A 86 57.94 -3.04 -65.78
CA GLY A 86 57.80 -2.57 -64.41
C GLY A 86 56.64 -1.57 -64.20
N VAL A 87 56.19 -0.90 -65.26
CA VAL A 87 54.96 -0.08 -65.25
C VAL A 87 53.72 -0.97 -65.19
N ARG A 88 53.66 -2.04 -66.01
CA ARG A 88 52.57 -3.02 -66.00
C ARG A 88 52.48 -3.78 -64.67
N GLU A 89 53.62 -4.12 -64.07
CA GLU A 89 53.68 -4.80 -62.76
C GLU A 89 53.20 -3.89 -61.62
N LYS A 90 53.57 -2.61 -61.59
CA LYS A 90 53.03 -1.64 -60.62
C LYS A 90 51.53 -1.40 -60.78
N LEU A 91 51.03 -1.36 -62.02
CA LEU A 91 49.60 -1.27 -62.29
C LEU A 91 48.85 -2.53 -61.81
N ARG A 92 49.42 -3.73 -62.05
CA ARG A 92 48.88 -5.00 -61.52
C ARG A 92 48.83 -5.03 -60.00
N SER A 93 49.90 -4.60 -59.31
CA SER A 93 49.90 -4.45 -57.85
C SER A 93 48.77 -3.51 -57.42
N SER A 94 48.73 -2.28 -57.93
CA SER A 94 47.72 -1.29 -57.51
C SER A 94 46.28 -1.73 -57.76
N ILE A 95 46.02 -2.55 -58.80
CA ILE A 95 44.72 -3.20 -59.03
C ILE A 95 44.46 -4.29 -57.99
N PHE A 96 45.43 -5.17 -57.71
CA PHE A 96 45.32 -6.22 -56.70
C PHE A 96 45.12 -5.66 -55.29
N ASP A 97 45.88 -4.62 -54.91
CA ASP A 97 45.78 -3.90 -53.65
C ASP A 97 44.38 -3.27 -53.47
N ARG A 98 43.84 -2.68 -54.54
CA ARG A 98 42.45 -2.16 -54.57
C ARG A 98 41.39 -3.27 -54.47
N VAL A 99 41.58 -4.39 -55.18
CA VAL A 99 40.66 -5.54 -55.11
C VAL A 99 40.65 -6.14 -53.70
N ASN A 100 41.81 -6.25 -53.04
CA ASN A 100 41.93 -6.72 -51.66
C ASN A 100 41.26 -5.76 -50.67
N ALA A 101 41.41 -4.44 -50.84
CA ALA A 101 40.70 -3.45 -50.05
C ALA A 101 39.17 -3.55 -50.22
N CYS A 102 38.68 -3.70 -51.47
CA CYS A 102 37.26 -3.93 -51.74
C CYS A 102 36.75 -5.24 -51.12
N ASN A 103 37.53 -6.32 -51.18
CA ASN A 103 37.18 -7.60 -50.56
C ASN A 103 37.10 -7.48 -49.03
N ALA A 104 38.05 -6.81 -48.38
CA ALA A 104 38.00 -6.55 -46.94
C ALA A 104 36.74 -5.76 -46.53
N LEU A 105 36.42 -4.69 -47.26
CA LEU A 105 35.18 -3.92 -47.05
C LEU A 105 33.91 -4.76 -47.28
N LEU A 106 33.91 -5.69 -48.25
CA LEU A 106 32.80 -6.62 -48.47
C LEU A 106 32.62 -7.59 -47.29
N HIS A 107 33.71 -8.06 -46.67
CA HIS A 107 33.66 -8.89 -45.47
C HIS A 107 33.12 -8.11 -44.26
N GLU A 108 33.59 -6.88 -44.03
CA GLU A 108 33.05 -5.96 -43.01
C GLU A 108 31.53 -5.73 -43.17
N VAL A 109 31.09 -5.44 -44.40
CA VAL A 109 29.66 -5.26 -44.69
C VAL A 109 28.86 -6.53 -44.44
N ARG A 110 29.39 -7.72 -44.74
CA ARG A 110 28.74 -9.01 -44.42
C ARG A 110 28.59 -9.23 -42.92
N GLN A 111 29.63 -8.98 -42.13
CA GLN A 111 29.57 -9.09 -40.67
C GLN A 111 28.56 -8.12 -40.04
N ARG A 112 28.54 -6.86 -40.51
CA ARG A 112 27.59 -5.84 -40.02
C ARG A 112 26.14 -6.16 -40.38
N ASN A 113 25.89 -6.75 -41.56
CA ASN A 113 24.56 -7.27 -41.91
C ASN A 113 24.15 -8.41 -40.95
N GLN A 114 25.03 -9.40 -40.73
CA GLN A 114 24.76 -10.51 -39.79
C GLN A 114 24.45 -10.01 -38.37
N ALA A 115 25.25 -9.08 -37.83
CA ALA A 115 25.01 -8.50 -36.51
C ALA A 115 23.67 -7.73 -36.43
N ARG A 116 23.34 -6.92 -37.46
CA ARG A 116 22.05 -6.22 -37.55
C ARG A 116 20.87 -7.20 -37.61
N ASP A 117 21.00 -8.30 -38.33
CA ASP A 117 19.90 -9.23 -38.52
C ASP A 117 19.68 -10.12 -37.28
N VAL A 118 20.72 -10.38 -36.48
CA VAL A 118 20.59 -10.89 -35.10
C VAL A 118 19.88 -9.89 -34.19
N LEU A 119 20.28 -8.60 -34.21
CA LEU A 119 19.64 -7.55 -33.41
C LEU A 119 18.16 -7.35 -33.77
N ARG A 120 17.80 -7.48 -35.06
CA ARG A 120 16.40 -7.48 -35.53
C ARG A 120 15.60 -8.66 -34.97
N TRP A 121 16.19 -9.86 -34.96
CA TRP A 121 15.54 -11.04 -34.37
C TRP A 121 15.33 -10.87 -32.86
N GLN A 122 16.32 -10.34 -32.13
CA GLN A 122 16.20 -10.02 -30.70
C GLN A 122 15.12 -8.96 -30.44
N LEU A 123 15.05 -7.91 -31.26
CA LEU A 123 14.01 -6.89 -31.18
C LEU A 123 12.61 -7.49 -31.40
N GLN A 124 12.46 -8.38 -32.40
CA GLN A 124 11.19 -9.05 -32.67
C GLN A 124 10.76 -9.92 -31.49
N GLN A 125 11.66 -10.72 -30.91
CA GLN A 125 11.35 -11.53 -29.72
C GLN A 125 10.90 -10.67 -28.52
N LEU A 126 11.52 -9.50 -28.30
CA LEU A 126 11.11 -8.57 -27.24
C LEU A 126 9.76 -7.89 -27.51
N LEU A 127 9.40 -7.70 -28.78
CA LEU A 127 8.08 -7.21 -29.18
C LEU A 127 7.01 -8.31 -29.04
N ASP A 128 7.31 -9.53 -29.44
CA ASP A 128 6.42 -10.69 -29.33
C ASP A 128 6.12 -11.02 -27.86
N VAL A 129 7.13 -10.95 -26.96
CA VAL A 129 6.95 -11.10 -25.51
C VAL A 129 6.10 -9.97 -24.90
N ARG A 130 6.14 -8.76 -25.46
CA ARG A 130 5.24 -7.65 -25.07
C ARG A 130 3.79 -7.89 -25.53
N ILE A 131 3.54 -8.84 -26.43
CA ILE A 131 2.23 -9.19 -26.99
C ILE A 131 1.66 -10.48 -26.35
N ASP A 132 2.31 -11.06 -25.33
CA ASP A 132 1.76 -12.20 -24.57
C ASP A 132 0.69 -11.74 -23.55
N ASP A 133 -0.32 -11.03 -24.08
CA ASP A 133 -1.41 -10.32 -23.38
C ASP A 133 -2.17 -11.20 -22.38
N LYS A 134 -2.11 -12.53 -22.50
CA LYS A 134 -2.84 -13.49 -21.65
C LYS A 134 -2.56 -13.29 -20.18
N GLN A 135 -1.29 -13.17 -19.78
CA GLN A 135 -0.94 -12.98 -18.36
C GLN A 135 -1.46 -11.63 -17.84
N HIS A 136 -1.41 -10.60 -18.68
CA HIS A 136 -1.92 -9.27 -18.31
C HIS A 136 -3.46 -9.24 -18.28
N GLN A 137 -4.12 -9.96 -19.17
CA GLN A 137 -5.57 -10.13 -19.22
C GLN A 137 -6.08 -10.95 -18.02
N GLU A 138 -5.37 -11.99 -17.60
CA GLU A 138 -5.62 -12.76 -16.37
C GLU A 138 -5.44 -11.88 -15.12
N GLN A 139 -4.37 -11.08 -15.05
CA GLN A 139 -4.17 -10.08 -13.99
C GLN A 139 -5.31 -9.04 -13.94
N VAL A 140 -5.72 -8.47 -15.08
CA VAL A 140 -6.84 -7.51 -15.16
C VAL A 140 -8.18 -8.17 -14.78
N GLN A 141 -8.41 -9.44 -15.11
CA GLN A 141 -9.57 -10.18 -14.64
C GLN A 141 -9.52 -10.42 -13.12
N MET A 142 -8.36 -10.77 -12.56
CA MET A 142 -8.17 -10.96 -11.12
C MET A 142 -8.39 -9.64 -10.35
N ILE A 143 -7.85 -8.52 -10.84
CA ILE A 143 -8.08 -7.17 -10.28
C ILE A 143 -9.58 -6.88 -10.25
N ARG A 144 -10.29 -7.05 -11.37
CA ARG A 144 -11.76 -6.84 -11.43
C ARG A 144 -12.54 -7.75 -10.47
N GLN A 145 -12.10 -8.98 -10.25
CA GLN A 145 -12.72 -9.87 -9.27
C GLN A 145 -12.47 -9.41 -7.83
N LEU A 146 -11.25 -8.94 -7.52
CA LEU A 146 -10.89 -8.39 -6.21
C LEU A 146 -11.67 -7.09 -5.93
N GLU A 147 -11.73 -6.15 -6.87
CA GLU A 147 -12.54 -4.93 -6.79
C GLU A 147 -14.02 -5.25 -6.49
N ASN A 148 -14.62 -6.16 -7.25
CA ASN A 148 -16.01 -6.60 -7.03
C ASN A 148 -16.22 -7.26 -5.66
N ASN A 149 -15.22 -7.96 -5.12
CA ASN A 149 -15.31 -8.59 -3.81
C ASN A 149 -15.11 -7.57 -2.67
N ILE A 150 -14.23 -6.58 -2.86
CA ILE A 150 -14.02 -5.45 -1.95
C ILE A 150 -15.29 -4.59 -1.87
N GLU A 151 -15.94 -4.29 -2.99
CA GLU A 151 -17.20 -3.53 -3.01
C GLU A 151 -18.33 -4.27 -2.28
N LYS A 152 -18.51 -5.57 -2.59
CA LYS A 152 -19.46 -6.44 -1.86
C LYS A 152 -19.16 -6.51 -0.36
N MET A 153 -17.90 -6.42 0.04
CA MET A 153 -17.50 -6.39 1.44
C MET A 153 -17.84 -5.05 2.10
N HIS A 154 -17.59 -3.91 1.45
CA HIS A 154 -18.01 -2.59 1.94
C HIS A 154 -19.53 -2.48 2.11
N VAL A 155 -20.31 -2.95 1.13
CA VAL A 155 -21.78 -3.00 1.23
C VAL A 155 -22.24 -3.85 2.42
N LYS A 156 -21.61 -5.01 2.64
CA LYS A 156 -21.89 -5.87 3.82
C LYS A 156 -21.52 -5.20 5.14
N ILE A 157 -20.36 -4.54 5.22
CA ILE A 157 -19.91 -3.81 6.42
C ILE A 157 -20.89 -2.69 6.75
N HIS A 158 -21.26 -1.87 5.75
CA HIS A 158 -22.21 -0.76 5.93
C HIS A 158 -23.62 -1.24 6.33
N ALA A 159 -24.09 -2.37 5.77
CA ALA A 159 -25.33 -3.01 6.21
C ALA A 159 -25.23 -3.51 7.67
N GLY A 160 -24.13 -4.18 8.03
CA GLY A 160 -23.86 -4.63 9.40
C GLY A 160 -23.76 -3.49 10.41
N GLN A 161 -23.16 -2.36 10.03
CA GLN A 161 -23.11 -1.13 10.83
C GLN A 161 -24.51 -0.58 11.09
N LYS A 162 -25.35 -0.44 10.04
CA LYS A 162 -26.76 0.00 10.18
C LYS A 162 -27.55 -0.90 11.13
N VAL A 163 -27.43 -2.22 10.96
CA VAL A 163 -28.08 -3.21 11.83
C VAL A 163 -27.57 -3.10 13.27
N THR A 164 -26.26 -2.90 13.47
CA THR A 164 -25.67 -2.72 14.80
C THR A 164 -26.18 -1.45 15.50
N VAL A 165 -26.25 -0.32 14.78
CA VAL A 165 -26.80 0.94 15.31
C VAL A 165 -28.27 0.78 15.72
N LEU A 166 -29.07 0.08 14.92
CA LEU A 166 -30.46 -0.23 15.25
C LEU A 166 -30.59 -1.11 16.51
N TYR A 167 -29.77 -2.16 16.65
CA TYR A 167 -29.77 -3.00 17.86
C TYR A 167 -29.31 -2.25 19.11
N LEU A 168 -28.32 -1.36 18.99
CA LEU A 168 -27.87 -0.51 20.10
C LEU A 168 -28.99 0.46 20.54
N ALA A 169 -29.66 1.12 19.59
CA ALA A 169 -30.79 1.99 19.87
C ALA A 169 -31.96 1.24 20.53
N LEU A 170 -32.33 0.06 20.00
CA LEU A 170 -33.37 -0.79 20.57
C LEU A 170 -33.03 -1.23 22.00
N ARG A 171 -31.80 -1.68 22.26
CA ARG A 171 -31.32 -2.05 23.59
C ARG A 171 -31.45 -0.88 24.57
N ASP A 172 -31.11 0.33 24.14
CA ASP A 172 -31.11 1.50 25.03
C ASP A 172 -32.51 2.14 25.19
N VAL A 173 -33.49 1.79 24.34
CA VAL A 173 -34.92 1.96 24.63
C VAL A 173 -35.39 0.90 25.64
N LEU A 174 -35.13 -0.39 25.40
CA LEU A 174 -35.55 -1.49 26.28
C LEU A 174 -35.03 -1.34 27.74
N LYS A 175 -33.86 -0.73 27.93
CA LYS A 175 -33.38 -0.36 29.28
C LYS A 175 -34.30 0.67 29.96
N ARG A 176 -34.70 1.74 29.27
CA ARG A 176 -35.58 2.78 29.83
C ARG A 176 -36.96 2.22 30.18
N GLU A 177 -37.48 1.32 29.34
CA GLU A 177 -38.72 0.59 29.64
C GLU A 177 -38.57 -0.29 30.90
N LEU A 178 -37.44 -0.98 31.05
CA LEU A 178 -37.14 -1.77 32.25
C LEU A 178 -37.02 -0.88 33.50
N ASP A 179 -36.30 0.23 33.42
CA ASP A 179 -36.13 1.20 34.51
C ASP A 179 -37.50 1.79 34.95
N TYR A 180 -38.37 2.10 33.97
CA TYR A 180 -39.75 2.56 34.23
C TYR A 180 -40.63 1.47 34.88
N LEU A 181 -40.55 0.22 34.40
CA LEU A 181 -41.29 -0.90 34.97
C LEU A 181 -40.87 -1.22 36.41
N LEU A 182 -39.57 -1.10 36.73
CA LEU A 182 -39.06 -1.24 38.09
C LEU A 182 -39.60 -0.13 39.01
N LEU A 183 -39.57 1.13 38.57
CA LEU A 183 -40.14 2.25 39.33
C LEU A 183 -41.66 2.08 39.57
N HIS A 184 -42.40 1.58 38.57
CA HIS A 184 -43.82 1.29 38.72
C HIS A 184 -44.09 0.13 39.69
N LEU A 185 -43.22 -0.90 39.70
CA LEU A 185 -43.32 -2.01 40.64
C LEU A 185 -43.03 -1.57 42.08
N GLU A 186 -42.04 -0.68 42.32
CA GLU A 186 -41.78 -0.10 43.64
C GLU A 186 -42.96 0.76 44.14
N LEU A 187 -43.58 1.53 43.24
CA LEU A 187 -44.79 2.31 43.56
C LEU A 187 -45.98 1.38 43.92
N LEU A 188 -46.22 0.32 43.15
CA LEU A 188 -47.25 -0.67 43.47
C LEU A 188 -46.97 -1.39 44.80
N TYR A 189 -45.72 -1.75 45.07
CA TYR A 189 -45.31 -2.41 46.30
C TYR A 189 -45.46 -1.52 47.54
N THR A 190 -45.10 -0.23 47.44
CA THR A 190 -45.26 0.73 48.53
C THR A 190 -46.73 1.04 48.82
N MET A 191 -47.57 1.19 47.78
CA MET A 191 -49.03 1.30 47.95
C MET A 191 -49.64 0.04 48.59
N ALA A 192 -49.26 -1.16 48.12
CA ALA A 192 -49.75 -2.41 48.70
C ALA A 192 -49.36 -2.57 50.18
N ARG A 193 -48.13 -2.16 50.56
CA ARG A 193 -47.69 -2.13 51.96
C ARG A 193 -48.51 -1.13 52.80
N ALA A 194 -48.82 0.05 52.25
CA ALA A 194 -49.65 1.04 52.94
C ALA A 194 -51.08 0.51 53.19
N TYR A 195 -51.73 -0.03 52.16
CA TYR A 195 -53.06 -0.63 52.30
C TYR A 195 -53.08 -1.83 53.27
N HIS A 196 -52.03 -2.65 53.31
CA HIS A 196 -51.94 -3.74 54.29
C HIS A 196 -51.85 -3.20 55.73
N GLY A 197 -51.11 -2.10 55.95
CA GLY A 197 -51.07 -1.40 57.24
C GLY A 197 -52.42 -0.79 57.64
N GLU A 198 -53.17 -0.20 56.70
CA GLU A 198 -54.54 0.26 56.95
C GLU A 198 -55.48 -0.88 57.37
N VAL A 199 -55.38 -2.04 56.71
CA VAL A 199 -56.22 -3.22 57.03
C VAL A 199 -55.89 -3.73 58.43
N GLN A 200 -54.61 -3.94 58.77
CA GLN A 200 -54.18 -4.33 60.11
C GLN A 200 -54.66 -3.32 61.18
N GLY A 201 -54.57 -2.02 60.90
CA GLY A 201 -55.07 -0.97 61.81
C GLY A 201 -56.58 -1.06 62.05
N ARG A 202 -57.37 -1.34 61.00
CA ARG A 202 -58.83 -1.55 61.10
C ARG A 202 -59.19 -2.84 61.84
N GLU A 203 -58.44 -3.91 61.65
CA GLU A 203 -58.61 -5.19 62.37
C GLU A 203 -58.34 -5.03 63.88
N LEU A 204 -57.30 -4.29 64.26
CA LEU A 204 -57.02 -3.95 65.66
C LEU A 204 -58.14 -3.10 66.27
N MET A 205 -58.58 -2.05 65.59
CA MET A 205 -59.73 -1.22 66.04
C MET A 205 -61.01 -2.04 66.21
N ALA A 206 -61.28 -2.99 65.32
CA ALA A 206 -62.43 -3.89 65.43
C ALA A 206 -62.30 -4.84 66.64
N SER A 207 -61.10 -5.39 66.89
CA SER A 207 -60.83 -6.24 68.06
C SER A 207 -61.01 -5.49 69.39
N ASP A 208 -60.51 -4.25 69.46
CA ASP A 208 -60.66 -3.40 70.66
C ASP A 208 -62.11 -2.94 70.86
N ALA A 209 -62.85 -2.64 69.79
CA ALA A 209 -64.28 -2.32 69.85
C ALA A 209 -65.13 -3.52 70.33
N LEU A 210 -64.82 -4.74 69.87
CA LEU A 210 -65.43 -5.96 70.38
C LEU A 210 -65.12 -6.18 71.87
N ARG A 211 -63.85 -6.00 72.28
CA ARG A 211 -63.44 -6.11 73.69
C ARG A 211 -64.14 -5.09 74.58
N ALA A 212 -64.28 -3.84 74.12
CA ALA A 212 -65.04 -2.81 74.82
C ALA A 212 -66.52 -3.18 74.94
N SER A 213 -67.14 -3.67 73.86
CA SER A 213 -68.52 -4.17 73.91
C SER A 213 -68.69 -5.30 74.93
N ASP A 214 -67.79 -6.28 74.95
CA ASP A 214 -67.84 -7.40 75.89
C ASP A 214 -67.52 -7.03 77.34
N ILE A 215 -66.84 -5.90 77.59
CA ILE A 215 -66.73 -5.29 78.92
C ILE A 215 -68.10 -4.68 79.29
N THR A 216 -68.65 -3.80 78.45
CA THR A 216 -69.95 -3.14 78.75
C THR A 216 -71.12 -4.12 78.94
N LYS A 217 -71.12 -5.28 78.25
CA LYS A 217 -72.10 -6.36 78.49
C LYS A 217 -71.95 -7.01 79.87
N LYS A 218 -70.72 -7.19 80.36
CA LYS A 218 -70.45 -7.76 81.70
C LYS A 218 -70.82 -6.78 82.79
N ASP A 219 -70.50 -5.50 82.60
CA ASP A 219 -70.86 -4.43 83.53
C ASP A 219 -72.38 -4.26 83.60
N LEU A 220 -73.07 -4.28 82.45
CA LEU A 220 -74.54 -4.28 82.39
C LEU A 220 -75.14 -5.49 83.11
N ALA A 221 -74.68 -6.71 82.83
CA ALA A 221 -75.17 -7.91 83.50
C ALA A 221 -74.88 -7.92 85.01
N MET A 222 -73.78 -7.28 85.45
CA MET A 222 -73.48 -7.08 86.86
C MET A 222 -74.47 -6.10 87.52
N LEU A 223 -74.78 -4.98 86.85
CA LEU A 223 -75.76 -4.00 87.30
C LEU A 223 -77.19 -4.57 87.33
N GLU A 224 -77.58 -5.36 86.32
CA GLU A 224 -78.85 -6.08 86.29
C GLU A 224 -78.96 -7.08 87.45
N ALA A 225 -77.90 -7.85 87.72
CA ALA A 225 -77.87 -8.77 88.86
C ALA A 225 -77.91 -8.05 90.22
N GLN A 226 -77.24 -6.89 90.35
CA GLN A 226 -77.32 -6.04 91.54
C GLN A 226 -78.72 -5.46 91.74
N PHE A 227 -79.35 -4.96 90.67
CA PHE A 227 -80.71 -4.42 90.71
C PHE A 227 -81.74 -5.49 91.08
N LEU A 228 -81.65 -6.69 90.50
CA LEU A 228 -82.53 -7.82 90.87
C LEU A 228 -82.32 -8.26 92.32
N ALA A 229 -81.09 -8.22 92.84
CA ALA A 229 -80.80 -8.52 94.24
C ALA A 229 -81.33 -7.42 95.19
N GLU A 230 -81.29 -6.15 94.79
CA GLU A 230 -81.92 -5.04 95.51
C GLU A 230 -83.45 -5.16 95.50
N GLU A 231 -84.05 -5.47 94.35
CA GLU A 231 -85.50 -5.61 94.23
C GLU A 231 -86.00 -6.80 95.05
N GLU A 232 -85.32 -7.94 95.01
CA GLU A 232 -85.61 -9.12 95.83
C GLU A 232 -85.41 -8.84 97.32
N LEU A 233 -84.38 -8.08 97.72
CA LEU A 233 -84.20 -7.64 99.11
C LEU A 233 -85.35 -6.71 99.56
N ARG A 234 -85.79 -5.80 98.69
CA ARG A 234 -86.92 -4.90 98.93
C ARG A 234 -88.23 -5.68 99.04
N HIS A 235 -88.49 -6.64 98.15
CA HIS A 235 -89.65 -7.54 98.21
C HIS A 235 -89.63 -8.40 99.47
N ARG A 236 -88.49 -8.99 99.84
CA ARG A 236 -88.33 -9.73 101.11
C ARG A 236 -88.57 -8.84 102.33
N THR A 237 -88.12 -7.60 102.30
CA THR A 237 -88.32 -6.63 103.40
C THR A 237 -89.80 -6.24 103.52
N LEU A 238 -90.47 -5.93 102.40
CA LEU A 238 -91.90 -5.66 102.36
C LEU A 238 -92.73 -6.88 102.74
N ALA A 239 -92.33 -8.08 102.31
CA ALA A 239 -92.97 -9.34 102.69
C ALA A 239 -92.76 -9.66 104.18
N ALA A 240 -91.60 -9.37 104.77
CA ALA A 240 -91.35 -9.52 106.20
C ALA A 240 -92.17 -8.51 107.02
N GLN A 241 -92.26 -7.24 106.59
CA GLN A 241 -93.14 -6.23 107.19
C GLN A 241 -94.62 -6.64 107.07
N LYS A 242 -95.03 -7.18 105.91
CA LYS A 242 -96.37 -7.73 105.73
C LYS A 242 -96.61 -8.93 106.65
N VAL A 243 -95.70 -9.91 106.72
CA VAL A 243 -95.80 -11.06 107.63
C VAL A 243 -95.77 -10.62 109.09
N GLN A 244 -95.09 -9.53 109.45
CA GLN A 244 -95.18 -8.95 110.80
C GLN A 244 -96.54 -8.30 111.07
N THR A 245 -97.14 -7.65 110.06
CA THR A 245 -98.49 -7.05 110.13
C THR A 245 -99.57 -8.13 110.18
N ASP A 246 -99.48 -9.11 109.29
CA ASP A 246 -100.29 -10.32 109.23
C ASP A 246 -100.09 -11.16 110.50
N TRP A 247 -98.90 -11.22 111.11
CA TRP A 247 -98.67 -11.87 112.41
C TRP A 247 -99.22 -11.06 113.58
N LEU A 248 -99.20 -9.73 113.55
CA LEU A 248 -99.92 -8.92 114.56
C LEU A 248 -101.42 -9.22 114.47
N TRP A 249 -101.98 -9.26 113.26
CA TRP A 249 -103.37 -9.64 113.00
C TRP A 249 -103.67 -11.09 113.40
N LEU A 250 -102.79 -12.04 113.03
CA LEU A 250 -102.94 -13.46 113.36
C LEU A 250 -102.62 -13.74 114.83
N LYS A 251 -101.94 -12.86 115.55
CA LYS A 251 -101.74 -12.91 117.01
C LYS A 251 -102.92 -12.28 117.74
N GLU A 252 -103.62 -11.33 117.13
CA GLU A 252 -104.93 -10.88 117.61
C GLU A 252 -106.03 -11.94 117.36
N ALA A 253 -105.94 -12.70 116.26
CA ALA A 253 -106.76 -13.87 115.99
C ALA A 253 -106.34 -15.10 116.81
N SER A 254 -105.04 -15.31 117.06
CA SER A 254 -104.51 -16.45 117.80
C SER A 254 -104.51 -16.22 119.31
N LYS A 255 -104.58 -14.97 119.82
CA LYS A 255 -105.12 -14.69 121.17
C LYS A 255 -106.50 -15.32 121.38
N LYS A 256 -107.28 -15.50 120.30
CA LYS A 256 -108.61 -16.14 120.31
C LYS A 256 -108.57 -17.64 120.02
N HIS A 257 -107.44 -18.24 119.60
CA HIS A 257 -107.36 -19.65 119.16
C HIS A 257 -106.16 -20.48 119.69
N SER A 258 -105.06 -19.88 120.15
CA SER A 258 -103.93 -20.58 120.80
C SER A 258 -104.23 -21.00 122.25
N ARG A 259 -105.30 -21.78 122.41
CA ARG A 259 -105.57 -22.62 123.59
C ARG A 259 -105.43 -24.13 123.28
N ALA A 260 -104.82 -24.54 122.15
CA ALA A 260 -104.74 -25.95 121.71
C ALA A 260 -103.50 -26.37 120.87
N GLN A 261 -102.50 -27.03 121.50
CA GLN A 261 -101.52 -28.11 121.09
C GLN A 261 -100.79 -28.24 119.68
N ALA A 262 -99.74 -29.11 119.54
CA ALA A 262 -98.78 -29.24 118.36
C ALA A 262 -97.85 -30.54 118.25
N ARG A 263 -97.09 -30.81 117.10
CA ARG A 263 -95.83 -31.69 116.77
C ARG A 263 -95.90 -32.66 115.50
N TYR A 264 -94.90 -33.34 114.81
CA TYR A 264 -93.39 -33.35 114.52
C TYR A 264 -92.87 -34.45 113.44
N ASP A 265 -91.71 -34.22 112.74
CA ASP A 265 -90.50 -35.04 112.21
C ASP A 265 -90.54 -36.45 111.43
N LEU A 266 -89.51 -37.10 110.74
CA LEU A 266 -88.30 -36.84 109.83
C LEU A 266 -87.49 -38.16 109.33
N GLY A 267 -86.66 -38.22 108.21
CA GLY A 267 -85.68 -39.36 107.81
C GLY A 267 -84.99 -39.46 106.36
N VAL A 268 -83.82 -40.20 106.09
CA VAL A 268 -82.86 -40.20 104.84
C VAL A 268 -81.82 -41.45 104.53
N ASP A 269 -81.00 -41.62 103.38
CA ASP A 269 -79.53 -42.22 103.13
C ASP A 269 -78.92 -43.21 101.90
N PHE A 270 -77.55 -43.65 101.71
CA PHE A 270 -76.67 -44.02 100.40
C PHE A 270 -75.45 -45.22 100.17
N PRO A 271 -74.29 -45.31 99.27
CA PRO A 271 -73.55 -46.54 98.51
C PRO A 271 -71.90 -46.88 98.31
N SER A 272 -71.25 -47.71 97.32
CA SER A 272 -69.72 -48.27 97.19
C SER A 272 -68.85 -48.78 95.82
N LEU A 273 -67.73 -49.67 95.76
CA LEU A 273 -66.46 -49.90 94.75
C LEU A 273 -65.74 -51.40 94.47
N LEU A 274 -64.60 -51.98 93.78
CA LEU A 274 -63.37 -51.97 92.72
C LEU A 274 -62.52 -53.42 92.52
N MET A 275 -61.37 -53.98 91.83
CA MET A 275 -60.21 -53.98 90.71
C MET A 275 -59.25 -55.37 90.61
N GLN A 276 -58.12 -55.91 89.89
CA GLN A 276 -57.08 -55.94 88.66
C GLN A 276 -56.04 -57.28 88.62
N ASP A 277 -54.94 -57.84 87.89
CA ASP A 277 -53.88 -57.91 86.69
C ASP A 277 -53.04 -59.35 86.49
N SER A 278 -51.90 -59.92 85.80
CA SER A 278 -50.66 -59.78 84.79
C SER A 278 -49.78 -61.12 84.29
N ALA A 279 -48.61 -61.20 83.45
CA ALA A 279 -47.78 -62.46 82.88
C ALA A 279 -46.27 -62.47 82.14
N LEU A 280 -45.47 -63.61 81.76
CA LEU A 280 -44.04 -63.75 81.04
C LEU A 280 -43.34 -65.16 80.47
N GLY A 281 -42.07 -65.32 79.81
CA GLY A 281 -41.27 -66.62 79.30
C GLY A 281 -39.78 -66.69 78.55
N PHE A 282 -39.04 -67.86 78.18
CA PHE A 282 -37.59 -68.04 77.53
C PHE A 282 -36.99 -69.39 76.73
N GLN A 283 -35.65 -69.62 76.30
CA GLN A 283 -34.98 -70.62 75.25
C GLN A 283 -33.38 -71.13 75.24
N VAL A 284 -32.82 -72.22 74.51
CA VAL A 284 -31.30 -72.66 74.23
C VAL A 284 -30.83 -73.86 73.17
N GLN A 285 -29.57 -74.03 72.53
CA GLN A 285 -28.91 -75.28 71.77
C GLN A 285 -27.41 -75.30 71.06
N ALA A 286 -26.71 -76.46 70.58
CA ALA A 286 -25.72 -76.76 69.38
C ALA A 286 -24.26 -77.56 69.39
N THR A 287 -23.74 -78.38 68.35
CA THR A 287 -22.32 -79.09 68.12
C THR A 287 -21.92 -79.93 66.75
N ARG A 288 -20.62 -80.23 66.23
CA ARG A 288 -20.24 -81.20 65.05
C ARG A 288 -18.81 -81.61 64.33
N SER A 289 -17.59 -81.11 64.59
CA SER A 289 -16.70 -80.52 63.51
C SER A 289 -15.55 -81.18 62.64
N GLN A 290 -15.12 -82.47 62.70
CA GLN A 290 -13.81 -82.87 62.04
C GLN A 290 -13.84 -83.40 60.58
N ILE A 291 -14.75 -84.32 60.22
CA ILE A 291 -14.84 -84.87 58.83
C ILE A 291 -15.31 -83.78 57.82
N GLU A 292 -15.97 -82.76 58.35
CA GLU A 292 -16.33 -81.53 57.65
C GLU A 292 -15.08 -80.79 57.12
N HIS A 293 -13.88 -81.02 57.66
CA HIS A 293 -12.66 -80.28 57.29
C HIS A 293 -12.01 -80.74 55.97
N GLU A 294 -11.83 -82.04 55.74
CA GLU A 294 -11.16 -82.55 54.52
C GLU A 294 -12.07 -82.40 53.26
N SER A 295 -13.37 -82.63 53.46
CA SER A 295 -14.40 -82.35 52.45
C SER A 295 -14.49 -80.85 52.14
N PHE A 296 -14.37 -79.98 53.14
CA PHE A 296 -14.24 -78.53 52.95
C PHE A 296 -12.97 -78.14 52.17
N VAL A 297 -11.78 -78.67 52.50
CA VAL A 297 -10.53 -78.33 51.79
C VAL A 297 -10.60 -78.68 50.30
N THR A 298 -11.12 -79.85 49.96
CA THR A 298 -11.27 -80.25 48.54
C THR A 298 -12.34 -79.43 47.81
N ALA A 299 -13.46 -79.10 48.47
CA ALA A 299 -14.48 -78.21 47.92
C ALA A 299 -13.95 -76.78 47.71
N GLU A 300 -13.19 -76.21 48.65
CA GLU A 300 -12.61 -74.87 48.52
C GLU A 300 -11.56 -74.80 47.39
N VAL A 301 -10.82 -75.87 47.10
CA VAL A 301 -9.88 -75.90 45.95
C VAL A 301 -10.62 -75.87 44.61
N GLU A 302 -11.66 -76.68 44.41
CA GLU A 302 -12.46 -76.64 43.17
C GLU A 302 -13.27 -75.34 43.06
N LYS A 303 -13.73 -74.77 44.17
CA LYS A 303 -14.37 -73.44 44.26
C LYS A 303 -13.41 -72.31 43.90
N ALA A 304 -12.16 -72.34 44.37
CA ALA A 304 -11.12 -71.36 44.00
C ALA A 304 -10.77 -71.47 42.51
N LYS A 305 -10.61 -72.69 42.00
CA LYS A 305 -10.43 -73.00 40.58
C LYS A 305 -11.60 -72.49 39.71
N ALA A 306 -12.83 -72.64 40.17
CA ALA A 306 -14.02 -72.10 39.50
C ALA A 306 -14.05 -70.56 39.52
N ALA A 307 -13.73 -69.93 40.66
CA ALA A 307 -13.67 -68.47 40.79
C ALA A 307 -12.59 -67.82 39.89
N VAL A 308 -11.46 -68.50 39.70
CA VAL A 308 -10.35 -68.10 38.81
C VAL A 308 -10.51 -68.66 37.38
N GLN A 309 -11.60 -69.40 37.14
CA GLN A 309 -12.04 -70.00 35.87
C GLN A 309 -11.00 -70.89 35.16
N CYS A 310 -10.08 -71.51 35.91
CA CYS A 310 -8.96 -72.29 35.38
C CYS A 310 -9.24 -73.80 35.34
N SER A 311 -8.57 -74.52 34.41
CA SER A 311 -8.79 -75.95 34.23
C SER A 311 -7.90 -76.82 35.13
N ARG A 312 -6.73 -76.33 35.54
CA ARG A 312 -5.78 -77.05 36.41
C ARG A 312 -5.45 -76.21 37.65
N VAL A 313 -5.21 -76.88 38.78
CA VAL A 313 -4.85 -76.23 40.07
C VAL A 313 -3.58 -75.38 39.93
N TRP A 314 -2.59 -75.85 39.16
CA TRP A 314 -1.34 -75.13 38.91
C TRP A 314 -1.51 -73.81 38.13
N ASP A 315 -2.60 -73.65 37.38
CA ASP A 315 -2.87 -72.44 36.60
C ASP A 315 -3.41 -71.28 37.49
N ILE A 316 -3.91 -71.59 38.69
CA ILE A 316 -4.49 -70.63 39.64
C ILE A 316 -3.50 -69.49 39.90
N THR A 317 -2.27 -69.82 40.28
CA THR A 317 -1.22 -68.85 40.62
C THR A 317 -0.91 -67.91 39.46
N SER A 318 -0.80 -68.45 38.24
CA SER A 318 -0.51 -67.68 37.04
C SER A 318 -1.64 -66.71 36.68
N ARG A 319 -2.90 -67.14 36.85
CA ARG A 319 -4.07 -66.28 36.60
C ARG A 319 -4.27 -65.23 37.69
N LEU A 320 -4.09 -65.58 38.96
CA LEU A 320 -4.12 -64.61 40.07
C LEU A 320 -3.05 -63.53 39.88
N LEU A 321 -1.83 -63.89 39.44
CA LEU A 321 -0.77 -62.94 39.15
C LEU A 321 -1.09 -62.06 37.92
N ALA A 322 -1.77 -62.59 36.90
CA ALA A 322 -2.26 -61.79 35.77
C ALA A 322 -3.39 -60.82 36.19
N GLN A 323 -4.34 -61.28 37.02
CA GLN A 323 -5.37 -60.43 37.61
C GLN A 323 -4.78 -59.35 38.53
N GLN A 324 -3.74 -59.67 39.31
CA GLN A 324 -3.02 -58.72 40.16
C GLN A 324 -2.32 -57.63 39.33
N LYS A 325 -1.72 -57.97 38.18
CA LYS A 325 -1.17 -56.97 37.25
C LYS A 325 -2.25 -56.08 36.64
N SER A 326 -3.31 -56.68 36.10
CA SER A 326 -4.42 -55.94 35.49
C SER A 326 -5.15 -55.04 36.48
N THR A 327 -5.30 -55.45 37.74
CA THR A 327 -5.86 -54.60 38.80
C THR A 327 -4.91 -53.47 39.21
N ALA A 328 -3.60 -53.72 39.32
CA ALA A 328 -2.61 -52.66 39.58
C ALA A 328 -2.55 -51.61 38.45
N GLU A 329 -2.63 -52.05 37.18
CA GLU A 329 -2.75 -51.19 36.00
C GLU A 329 -4.05 -50.36 36.05
N LEU A 330 -5.18 -51.00 36.34
CA LEU A 330 -6.47 -50.33 36.50
C LEU A 330 -6.45 -49.31 37.64
N GLU A 331 -5.84 -49.62 38.79
CA GLU A 331 -5.64 -48.69 39.90
C GLU A 331 -4.72 -47.52 39.53
N GLN A 332 -3.71 -47.74 38.68
CA GLN A 332 -2.86 -46.67 38.15
C GLN A 332 -3.65 -45.76 37.21
N HIS A 333 -4.48 -46.32 36.31
CA HIS A 333 -5.40 -45.54 35.47
C HIS A 333 -6.43 -44.76 36.30
N ILE A 334 -7.01 -45.37 37.35
CA ILE A 334 -7.93 -44.71 38.27
C ILE A 334 -7.25 -43.55 39.01
N ARG A 335 -5.99 -43.71 39.45
CA ARG A 335 -5.19 -42.63 40.05
C ARG A 335 -4.95 -41.49 39.06
N ALA A 336 -4.45 -41.79 37.86
CA ALA A 336 -4.21 -40.79 36.82
C ALA A 336 -5.49 -40.03 36.41
N CYS A 337 -6.65 -40.71 36.36
CA CYS A 337 -7.94 -40.06 36.11
C CYS A 337 -8.41 -39.19 37.30
N LYS A 338 -8.17 -39.61 38.55
CA LYS A 338 -8.40 -38.79 39.76
C LYS A 338 -7.45 -37.59 39.85
N GLU A 339 -6.28 -37.65 39.25
CA GLU A 339 -5.31 -36.54 39.16
C GLU A 339 -5.73 -35.55 38.08
N LYS A 340 -6.01 -36.01 36.86
CA LYS A 340 -6.56 -35.18 35.78
C LYS A 340 -7.85 -34.49 36.20
N ARG A 341 -8.75 -35.17 36.92
CA ARG A 341 -10.00 -34.56 37.43
C ARG A 341 -9.76 -33.53 38.54
N ARG A 342 -8.68 -33.63 39.33
CA ARG A 342 -8.28 -32.58 40.28
C ARG A 342 -7.74 -31.37 39.52
N ALA A 343 -6.70 -31.56 38.71
CA ALA A 343 -6.11 -30.48 37.91
C ALA A 343 -7.14 -29.72 37.05
N LEU A 344 -8.11 -30.41 36.42
CA LEU A 344 -9.20 -29.78 35.68
C LEU A 344 -10.19 -29.00 36.56
N LYS A 345 -10.42 -29.44 37.80
CA LYS A 345 -11.22 -28.68 38.77
C LYS A 345 -10.46 -27.43 39.23
N ASP A 346 -9.16 -27.57 39.48
CA ASP A 346 -8.30 -26.49 39.96
C ASP A 346 -8.18 -25.38 38.89
N THR A 347 -7.98 -25.76 37.61
CA THR A 347 -8.03 -24.79 36.48
C THR A 347 -9.42 -24.21 36.23
N LEU A 348 -10.49 -24.97 36.49
CA LEU A 348 -11.85 -24.44 36.44
C LEU A 348 -12.08 -23.38 37.53
N GLN A 349 -11.59 -23.60 38.76
CA GLN A 349 -11.66 -22.60 39.82
C GLN A 349 -10.78 -21.36 39.53
N GLU A 350 -9.62 -21.55 38.90
CA GLU A 350 -8.78 -20.45 38.42
C GLU A 350 -9.49 -19.62 37.32
N LEU A 351 -10.21 -20.28 36.40
CA LEU A 351 -10.99 -19.63 35.36
C LEU A 351 -12.28 -18.98 35.90
N GLU A 352 -12.93 -19.57 36.90
CA GLU A 352 -14.06 -18.95 37.62
C GLU A 352 -13.61 -17.70 38.38
N LEU A 353 -12.43 -17.74 39.02
CA LEU A 353 -11.84 -16.58 39.69
C LEU A 353 -11.48 -15.48 38.68
N LYS A 354 -10.79 -15.81 37.57
CA LYS A 354 -10.51 -14.84 36.49
C LYS A 354 -11.77 -14.30 35.83
N HIS A 355 -12.83 -15.10 35.71
CA HIS A 355 -14.12 -14.64 35.21
C HIS A 355 -14.81 -13.71 36.22
N ALA A 356 -14.74 -14.01 37.52
CA ALA A 356 -15.24 -13.14 38.58
C ALA A 356 -14.45 -11.82 38.63
N GLU A 357 -13.13 -11.85 38.48
CA GLU A 357 -12.29 -10.66 38.28
C GLU A 357 -12.77 -9.87 37.07
N LEU A 358 -12.81 -10.44 35.87
CA LEU A 358 -13.25 -9.74 34.66
C LEU A 358 -14.71 -9.23 34.71
N LYS A 359 -15.58 -9.85 35.52
CA LYS A 359 -17.01 -9.51 35.68
C LYS A 359 -17.28 -8.49 36.79
N PHE A 360 -16.46 -8.46 37.83
CA PHE A 360 -16.63 -7.62 39.03
C PHE A 360 -15.47 -6.63 39.25
N HIS A 361 -14.46 -6.60 38.38
CA HIS A 361 -13.60 -5.44 38.19
C HIS A 361 -14.49 -4.21 37.98
N GLN A 362 -14.42 -3.27 38.91
CA GLN A 362 -14.82 -1.90 38.61
C GLN A 362 -14.02 -1.46 37.36
N PRO A 363 -14.63 -0.75 36.39
CA PRO A 363 -13.85 -0.12 35.33
C PRO A 363 -12.75 0.71 36.00
N PRO A 364 -11.46 0.54 35.61
CA PRO A 364 -10.33 1.10 36.34
C PRO A 364 -10.58 2.57 36.58
N SER A 365 -10.61 2.95 37.88
CA SER A 365 -11.43 4.07 38.39
C SER A 365 -11.52 5.26 37.44
N ALA A 366 -12.68 5.92 37.31
CA ALA A 366 -12.89 6.99 36.32
C ALA A 366 -11.79 8.09 36.31
N ILE A 367 -11.11 8.29 37.45
CA ILE A 367 -9.90 9.11 37.61
C ILE A 367 -8.72 8.58 36.78
N SER A 368 -8.43 7.27 36.83
CA SER A 368 -7.39 6.59 36.04
C SER A 368 -7.66 6.65 34.55
N CYS A 369 -8.89 6.36 34.10
CA CYS A 369 -9.26 6.51 32.69
C CYS A 369 -9.10 7.96 32.23
N ARG A 370 -9.61 8.95 32.99
CA ARG A 370 -9.45 10.38 32.66
C ARG A 370 -7.98 10.85 32.65
N LYS A 371 -7.11 10.28 33.50
CA LYS A 371 -5.67 10.56 33.48
C LYS A 371 -5.02 10.05 32.18
N LEU A 372 -5.29 8.81 31.78
CA LEU A 372 -4.80 8.25 30.53
C LEU A 372 -5.37 9.00 29.32
N GLU A 373 -6.65 9.37 29.35
CA GLU A 373 -7.33 10.17 28.33
C GLU A 373 -6.72 11.58 28.18
N ALA A 374 -6.33 12.21 29.30
CA ALA A 374 -5.62 13.49 29.29
C ALA A 374 -4.18 13.35 28.77
N GLU A 375 -3.46 12.31 29.18
CA GLU A 375 -2.10 12.04 28.69
C GLU A 375 -2.09 11.77 27.17
N LEU A 376 -3.05 10.99 26.67
CA LEU A 376 -3.21 10.74 25.24
C LEU A 376 -3.56 12.01 24.46
N ARG A 377 -4.34 12.94 25.02
CA ARG A 377 -4.57 14.27 24.41
C ARG A 377 -3.29 15.11 24.33
N VAL A 378 -2.48 15.13 25.40
CA VAL A 378 -1.20 15.87 25.40
C VAL A 378 -0.22 15.27 24.38
N ARG A 379 -0.12 13.93 24.30
CA ARG A 379 0.68 13.24 23.28
C ARG A 379 0.18 13.51 21.85
N LEU A 380 -1.14 13.53 21.64
CA LEU A 380 -1.74 13.88 20.35
C LEU A 380 -1.36 15.31 19.92
N GLN A 381 -1.53 16.29 20.80
CA GLN A 381 -1.15 17.70 20.53
C GLN A 381 0.35 17.87 20.24
N GLN A 382 1.21 17.09 20.90
CA GLN A 382 2.65 17.08 20.64
C GLN A 382 2.98 16.50 19.24
N GLU A 383 2.31 15.44 18.83
CA GLU A 383 2.47 14.86 17.49
C GLU A 383 1.83 15.71 16.38
N GLU A 384 0.71 16.38 16.65
CA GLU A 384 0.10 17.37 15.75
C GLU A 384 1.04 18.56 15.51
N ALA A 385 1.60 19.16 16.58
CA ALA A 385 2.59 20.23 16.45
C ALA A 385 3.87 19.76 15.72
N ARG A 386 4.32 18.51 15.96
CA ARG A 386 5.47 17.91 15.26
C ARG A 386 5.19 17.69 13.76
N LEU A 387 3.96 17.28 13.42
CA LEU A 387 3.48 17.14 12.05
C LEU A 387 3.42 18.50 11.33
N GLU A 388 2.92 19.54 12.00
CA GLU A 388 2.89 20.90 11.47
C GLU A 388 4.29 21.47 11.25
N GLN A 389 5.22 21.28 12.20
CA GLN A 389 6.62 21.66 12.03
C GLN A 389 7.27 20.95 10.83
N ALA A 390 7.02 19.64 10.66
CA ALA A 390 7.52 18.87 9.54
C ALA A 390 6.92 19.32 8.20
N ARG A 391 5.61 19.65 8.16
CA ARG A 391 4.95 20.24 6.98
C ARG A 391 5.55 21.61 6.62
N ALA A 392 5.72 22.49 7.59
CA ALA A 392 6.34 23.80 7.39
C ALA A 392 7.81 23.70 6.95
N GLN A 393 8.54 22.65 7.37
CA GLN A 393 9.88 22.37 6.83
C GLN A 393 9.82 21.82 5.39
N TYR A 394 8.88 20.93 5.08
CA TYR A 394 8.69 20.40 3.73
C TYR A 394 8.37 21.50 2.71
N VAL A 395 7.44 22.42 3.02
CA VAL A 395 7.08 23.55 2.15
C VAL A 395 8.31 24.43 1.87
N ARG A 396 9.06 24.83 2.90
CA ARG A 396 10.30 25.62 2.71
C ARG A 396 11.38 24.89 1.91
N ASN A 397 11.49 23.57 2.06
CA ASN A 397 12.40 22.77 1.24
C ASN A 397 11.94 22.71 -0.23
N GLN A 398 10.63 22.68 -0.49
CA GLN A 398 10.06 22.70 -1.85
C GLN A 398 10.21 24.08 -2.50
N GLU A 399 9.97 25.16 -1.77
CA GLU A 399 10.25 26.54 -2.21
C GLU A 399 11.74 26.71 -2.57
N LEU A 400 12.65 26.24 -1.71
CA LEU A 400 14.09 26.28 -1.94
C LEU A 400 14.52 25.44 -3.16
N LEU A 401 13.92 24.27 -3.36
CA LEU A 401 14.16 23.45 -4.56
C LEU A 401 13.74 24.20 -5.83
N LEU A 402 12.53 24.79 -5.84
CA LEU A 402 12.04 25.60 -6.95
C LEU A 402 12.92 26.83 -7.20
N GLN A 403 13.46 27.47 -6.16
CA GLN A 403 14.44 28.56 -6.29
C GLN A 403 15.75 28.07 -6.95
N PHE A 404 16.26 26.89 -6.58
CA PHE A 404 17.43 26.30 -7.23
C PHE A 404 17.16 25.93 -8.69
N GLU A 405 16.04 25.27 -9.00
CA GLU A 405 15.67 24.90 -10.37
C GLU A 405 15.52 26.13 -11.27
N ASN A 406 14.78 27.15 -10.81
CA ASN A 406 14.67 28.44 -11.52
C ASN A 406 16.03 29.14 -11.66
N GLY A 407 16.89 29.10 -10.64
CA GLY A 407 18.24 29.66 -10.69
C GLY A 407 19.13 28.97 -11.73
N ILE A 408 19.01 27.64 -11.85
CA ILE A 408 19.74 26.82 -12.81
C ILE A 408 19.21 27.06 -14.23
N ASP A 409 17.90 27.13 -14.45
CA ASP A 409 17.34 27.44 -15.77
C ASP A 409 17.69 28.87 -16.23
N ASN A 410 17.66 29.84 -15.32
CA ASN A 410 18.18 31.19 -15.59
C ASN A 410 19.67 31.20 -15.97
N LEU A 411 20.47 30.26 -15.44
CA LEU A 411 21.89 30.10 -15.80
C LEU A 411 22.06 29.38 -17.15
N VAL A 412 21.24 28.36 -17.45
CA VAL A 412 21.20 27.70 -18.77
C VAL A 412 20.87 28.71 -19.87
N ILE A 413 19.83 29.53 -19.68
CA ILE A 413 19.41 30.58 -20.62
C ILE A 413 20.54 31.59 -20.85
N ARG A 414 21.15 32.12 -19.78
CA ARG A 414 22.27 33.08 -19.89
C ARG A 414 23.52 32.50 -20.56
N LEU A 415 23.78 31.20 -20.41
CA LEU A 415 24.93 30.52 -21.04
C LEU A 415 24.62 29.95 -22.43
N HIS A 416 23.35 29.98 -22.89
CA HIS A 416 22.93 29.31 -24.12
C HIS A 416 23.72 29.78 -25.35
N GLY A 417 23.88 31.09 -25.53
CA GLY A 417 24.58 31.70 -26.67
C GLY A 417 26.11 31.53 -26.70
N ILE A 418 26.73 30.86 -25.73
CA ILE A 418 28.18 30.60 -25.73
C ILE A 418 28.44 29.30 -26.48
N ASN A 419 28.99 29.40 -27.69
CA ASN A 419 29.48 28.21 -28.40
C ASN A 419 30.75 27.68 -27.73
N VAL A 420 30.73 26.38 -27.40
CA VAL A 420 31.89 25.59 -26.96
C VAL A 420 32.21 24.62 -28.11
N PRO A 421 33.46 24.52 -28.60
CA PRO A 421 33.80 23.44 -29.51
C PRO A 421 33.55 22.09 -28.82
N GLU A 422 33.14 21.07 -29.58
CA GLU A 422 32.75 19.72 -29.11
C GLU A 422 31.35 19.57 -28.45
N GLN A 423 30.50 20.61 -28.40
CA GLN A 423 29.14 20.48 -27.83
C GLN A 423 28.04 20.41 -28.91
N ASP A 424 27.29 19.30 -28.96
CA ASP A 424 26.18 19.10 -29.91
C ASP A 424 25.00 20.05 -29.65
N LEU A 425 24.41 20.56 -30.74
CA LEU A 425 23.55 21.76 -30.74
C LEU A 425 22.08 21.55 -30.31
N SER A 426 21.69 20.39 -29.79
CA SER A 426 20.31 20.13 -29.34
C SER A 426 20.25 19.10 -28.21
N VAL A 427 20.38 19.56 -26.97
CA VAL A 427 20.22 18.75 -25.76
C VAL A 427 18.87 19.06 -25.12
N GLU A 428 17.92 18.12 -25.21
CA GLU A 428 16.75 18.10 -24.33
C GLU A 428 17.19 17.66 -22.94
N PHE A 429 17.24 18.58 -21.97
CA PHE A 429 17.60 18.29 -20.59
C PHE A 429 16.52 17.45 -19.90
N LYS A 430 16.87 16.24 -19.47
CA LYS A 430 16.00 15.30 -18.75
C LYS A 430 16.02 15.51 -17.23
N GLY A 431 16.99 16.26 -16.71
CA GLY A 431 17.13 16.51 -15.28
C GLY A 431 18.02 17.70 -14.93
N VAL A 432 17.97 18.11 -13.66
CA VAL A 432 18.69 19.26 -13.12
C VAL A 432 20.21 19.07 -13.17
N ASP A 433 20.69 17.83 -12.99
CA ASP A 433 22.13 17.50 -13.08
C ASP A 433 22.70 17.71 -14.49
N GLU A 434 21.93 17.39 -15.54
CA GLU A 434 22.34 17.62 -16.94
C GLU A 434 22.46 19.12 -17.23
N LYS A 435 21.50 19.92 -16.73
CA LYS A 435 21.54 21.39 -16.80
C LYS A 435 22.77 21.94 -16.07
N LEU A 436 23.05 21.46 -14.86
CA LEU A 436 24.22 21.84 -14.06
C LEU A 436 25.54 21.45 -14.73
N GLN A 437 25.63 20.28 -15.36
CA GLN A 437 26.80 19.82 -16.08
C GLN A 437 27.05 20.66 -17.34
N TYR A 438 26.01 21.01 -18.09
CA TYR A 438 26.06 21.94 -19.22
C TYR A 438 26.56 23.33 -18.79
N CYS A 439 25.98 23.90 -17.72
CA CYS A 439 26.43 25.17 -17.15
C CYS A 439 27.89 25.10 -16.71
N ARG A 440 28.31 24.01 -16.05
CA ARG A 440 29.70 23.79 -15.60
C ARG A 440 30.68 23.78 -16.78
N GLN A 441 30.38 23.04 -17.85
CA GLN A 441 31.21 22.99 -19.06
C GLN A 441 31.37 24.37 -19.69
N LYS A 442 30.27 25.11 -19.86
CA LYS A 442 30.29 26.46 -20.44
C LYS A 442 31.04 27.48 -19.56
N LEU A 443 30.87 27.41 -18.24
CA LEU A 443 31.61 28.26 -17.29
C LEU A 443 33.10 27.92 -17.25
N GLN A 444 33.48 26.65 -17.37
CA GLN A 444 34.89 26.25 -17.46
C GLN A 444 35.54 26.75 -18.76
N HIS A 445 34.85 26.64 -19.90
CA HIS A 445 35.31 27.21 -21.17
C HIS A 445 35.44 28.74 -21.11
N LEU A 446 34.48 29.45 -20.47
CA LEU A 446 34.62 30.88 -20.21
C LEU A 446 35.83 31.20 -19.34
N ALA A 447 36.03 30.49 -18.22
CA ALA A 447 37.16 30.71 -17.32
C ALA A 447 38.51 30.48 -18.02
N GLN A 448 38.61 29.45 -18.86
CA GLN A 448 39.78 29.20 -19.71
C GLN A 448 40.01 30.31 -20.74
N ARG A 449 38.95 30.83 -21.38
CA ARG A 449 39.04 31.97 -22.32
C ARG A 449 39.44 33.27 -21.65
N VAL A 450 38.94 33.56 -20.45
CA VAL A 450 39.35 34.72 -19.65
C VAL A 450 40.80 34.58 -19.19
N SER A 451 41.22 33.38 -18.77
CA SER A 451 42.60 33.10 -18.31
C SER A 451 43.64 33.06 -19.43
N SER A 452 43.22 32.96 -20.70
CA SER A 452 44.10 32.98 -21.88
C SER A 452 44.10 34.32 -22.62
N LEU A 453 43.30 35.30 -22.16
CA LEU A 453 43.36 36.68 -22.63
C LEU A 453 44.46 37.46 -21.89
N PRO A 454 45.25 38.32 -22.57
CA PRO A 454 46.29 39.11 -21.91
C PRO A 454 45.73 40.04 -20.83
N ALA A 455 46.48 40.24 -19.74
CA ALA A 455 46.04 41.09 -18.62
C ALA A 455 45.67 42.53 -19.04
N HIS A 456 46.33 43.08 -20.07
CA HIS A 456 46.01 44.41 -20.63
C HIS A 456 44.61 44.51 -21.26
N SER A 457 43.93 43.39 -21.54
CA SER A 457 42.56 43.39 -22.06
C SER A 457 41.51 43.84 -21.03
N TYR A 458 41.83 43.80 -19.74
CA TYR A 458 40.88 43.94 -18.64
C TYR A 458 41.21 45.05 -17.62
N SER A 459 42.20 45.90 -17.89
CA SER A 459 42.35 47.12 -17.09
C SER A 459 41.17 48.06 -17.37
N PRO A 460 40.49 48.61 -16.34
CA PRO A 460 39.45 49.61 -16.49
C PRO A 460 40.04 51.02 -16.75
N ASP A 461 41.15 51.09 -17.49
CA ASP A 461 41.74 52.35 -17.97
C ASP A 461 40.92 52.91 -19.13
N GLU A 462 40.64 54.22 -19.10
CA GLU A 462 40.09 54.96 -20.24
C GLU A 462 41.05 54.93 -21.46
N ASP A 463 42.33 54.64 -21.25
CA ASP A 463 43.31 54.46 -22.34
C ASP A 463 43.09 53.17 -23.16
N ASN A 464 42.31 52.21 -22.66
CA ASN A 464 41.97 50.99 -23.41
C ASN A 464 40.88 51.31 -24.44
N GLU A 465 41.32 51.76 -25.62
CA GLU A 465 40.49 52.20 -26.74
C GLU A 465 39.40 51.16 -27.14
N THR A 466 39.65 49.87 -26.93
CA THR A 466 38.67 48.79 -27.20
C THR A 466 37.55 48.77 -26.16
N PHE A 467 37.90 48.88 -24.88
CA PHE A 467 36.93 48.98 -23.78
C PHE A 467 36.04 50.23 -23.94
N VAL A 468 36.65 51.39 -24.22
CA VAL A 468 35.93 52.65 -24.47
C VAL A 468 34.99 52.53 -25.67
N LYS A 469 35.40 51.88 -26.78
CA LYS A 469 34.53 51.64 -27.94
C LYS A 469 33.35 50.73 -27.60
N VAL A 470 33.54 49.67 -26.82
CA VAL A 470 32.46 48.77 -26.39
C VAL A 470 31.51 49.46 -25.41
N ARG A 471 32.02 50.20 -24.41
CA ARG A 471 31.19 50.97 -23.46
C ARG A 471 30.31 51.98 -24.19
N ASN A 472 30.90 52.80 -25.07
CA ASN A 472 30.18 53.77 -25.88
C ASN A 472 29.16 53.11 -26.84
N LEU A 473 29.37 51.86 -27.27
CA LEU A 473 28.39 51.14 -28.07
C LEU A 473 27.21 50.67 -27.21
N MET A 474 27.49 50.08 -26.04
CA MET A 474 26.48 49.62 -25.08
C MET A 474 25.62 50.75 -24.53
N GLU A 475 26.23 51.90 -24.18
CA GLU A 475 25.50 53.12 -23.78
C GLU A 475 24.55 53.59 -24.90
N LYS A 476 25.00 53.53 -26.17
CA LYS A 476 24.19 53.95 -27.33
C LYS A 476 23.11 52.95 -27.73
N THR A 477 23.25 51.65 -27.44
CA THR A 477 22.18 50.67 -27.66
C THR A 477 21.17 50.69 -26.53
N THR A 478 21.62 50.69 -25.27
CA THR A 478 20.71 50.75 -24.11
C THR A 478 19.88 52.03 -24.09
N ALA A 479 20.46 53.18 -24.45
CA ALA A 479 19.72 54.45 -24.62
C ALA A 479 18.79 54.50 -25.84
N ARG A 480 18.71 53.44 -26.66
CA ARG A 480 17.81 53.31 -27.82
C ARG A 480 16.77 52.19 -27.66
N GLU A 481 16.86 51.35 -26.64
CA GLU A 481 15.91 50.28 -26.39
C GLU A 481 14.67 50.82 -25.66
N PRO A 482 13.45 50.63 -26.19
CA PRO A 482 12.24 51.25 -25.64
C PRO A 482 11.82 50.71 -24.27
N TRP A 483 12.42 49.60 -23.83
CA TRP A 483 12.20 49.00 -22.51
C TRP A 483 13.12 49.56 -21.42
N ASN A 484 14.21 50.25 -21.79
CA ASN A 484 15.11 50.92 -20.84
C ASN A 484 14.57 52.29 -20.42
N LEU A 485 13.34 52.31 -19.90
CA LEU A 485 12.85 53.46 -19.16
C LEU A 485 13.74 53.66 -17.94
N LYS A 486 14.35 54.84 -17.80
CA LYS A 486 15.11 55.20 -16.60
C LYS A 486 14.15 55.24 -15.42
N ILE A 487 14.15 54.19 -14.61
CA ILE A 487 13.55 54.22 -13.27
C ILE A 487 14.29 55.31 -12.49
N PRO A 488 13.61 56.36 -12.01
CA PRO A 488 14.23 57.30 -11.09
C PRO A 488 14.46 56.56 -9.78
N LEU A 489 15.72 56.25 -9.46
CA LEU A 489 16.06 55.94 -8.08
C LEU A 489 15.87 57.23 -7.27
N GLU A 490 15.03 57.18 -6.25
CA GLU A 490 15.05 58.20 -5.21
C GLU A 490 16.42 58.14 -4.52
N ASP A 491 17.00 59.31 -4.29
CA ASP A 491 18.32 59.43 -3.65
C ASP A 491 18.16 59.16 -2.15
N VAL A 492 18.37 57.90 -1.73
CA VAL A 492 18.34 57.47 -0.32
C VAL A 492 19.62 57.91 0.42
N GLY A 493 19.94 59.19 0.31
CA GLY A 493 20.92 59.89 1.13
C GLY A 493 20.34 60.22 2.50
N SER A 494 20.83 59.55 3.55
CA SER A 494 20.59 59.88 4.96
C SER A 494 19.14 59.74 5.49
N GLY A 495 18.71 58.49 5.74
CA GLY A 495 17.52 58.16 6.56
C GLY A 495 17.83 57.06 7.58
N VAL A 496 17.65 57.35 8.88
CA VAL A 496 17.96 56.44 10.00
C VAL A 496 17.03 55.21 10.00
N GLN A 497 17.56 54.05 10.43
CA GLN A 497 16.81 52.80 10.58
C GLN A 497 15.55 52.95 11.45
N ALA A 498 14.41 52.56 10.89
CA ALA A 498 13.19 52.16 11.61
C ALA A 498 12.61 50.91 10.91
N PRO A 499 11.80 50.07 11.60
CA PRO A 499 11.44 48.74 11.09
C PRO A 499 10.57 48.77 9.82
N SER A 500 10.79 47.80 8.94
CA SER A 500 10.00 47.61 7.72
C SER A 500 8.59 47.09 8.02
N ASP A 501 7.58 47.94 7.84
CA ASP A 501 6.23 47.45 7.56
C ASP A 501 6.24 46.82 6.16
N PHE A 502 6.01 45.51 6.08
CA PHE A 502 5.85 44.81 4.80
C PHE A 502 4.44 45.10 4.26
N VAL A 503 4.39 45.72 3.07
CA VAL A 503 3.17 45.75 2.26
C VAL A 503 3.16 44.47 1.41
N ASP A 504 2.45 43.45 1.88
CA ASP A 504 1.96 42.39 1.00
C ASP A 504 0.73 42.91 0.24
N GLU A 505 0.76 42.83 -1.10
CA GLU A 505 -0.42 43.05 -1.93
C GLU A 505 -1.31 41.80 -1.96
N ASP A 506 -1.82 41.41 -0.80
CA ASP A 506 -2.89 40.40 -0.71
C ASP A 506 -4.26 41.10 -0.79
N HIS A 507 -5.00 40.83 -1.87
CA HIS A 507 -6.32 41.40 -2.10
C HIS A 507 -7.38 40.76 -1.19
N ASP A 508 -7.56 41.28 0.02
CA ASP A 508 -8.82 41.06 0.76
C ASP A 508 -9.32 42.30 1.52
N LEU A 509 -10.64 42.37 1.69
CA LEU A 509 -11.34 43.64 1.93
C LEU A 509 -11.31 44.08 3.41
N VAL A 510 -10.16 44.61 3.86
CA VAL A 510 -10.00 45.15 5.24
C VAL A 510 -10.93 46.34 5.47
N LEU A 511 -12.10 46.06 6.07
CA LEU A 511 -13.08 47.06 6.47
C LEU A 511 -12.42 48.11 7.37
N THR A 512 -12.47 49.38 6.96
CA THR A 512 -11.83 50.44 7.74
C THR A 512 -12.52 50.58 9.11
N ARG A 513 -11.81 51.20 10.06
CA ARG A 513 -12.36 51.58 11.38
C ARG A 513 -13.66 52.38 11.27
N GLU A 514 -13.90 53.07 10.15
CA GLU A 514 -15.13 53.81 9.89
C GLU A 514 -16.26 52.91 9.36
N ASP A 515 -15.94 51.91 8.54
CA ASP A 515 -16.94 50.97 8.01
C ASP A 515 -17.41 49.99 9.09
N ILE A 516 -16.51 49.55 9.98
CA ILE A 516 -16.86 48.80 11.18
C ILE A 516 -17.77 49.64 12.09
N LYS A 517 -17.53 50.96 12.23
CA LYS A 517 -18.43 51.88 12.95
C LYS A 517 -19.80 52.00 12.26
N LYS A 518 -19.86 52.14 10.93
CA LYS A 518 -21.12 52.21 10.16
C LYS A 518 -21.94 50.93 10.33
N GLN A 519 -21.32 49.76 10.22
CA GLN A 519 -21.98 48.47 10.45
C GLN A 519 -22.46 48.32 11.91
N GLY A 520 -21.64 48.73 12.89
CA GLY A 520 -22.03 48.76 14.31
C GLY A 520 -23.25 49.65 14.58
N LEU A 521 -23.30 50.85 13.99
CA LEU A 521 -24.46 51.74 14.09
C LEU A 521 -25.72 51.12 13.46
N ASN A 522 -25.60 50.51 12.28
CA ASN A 522 -26.71 49.82 11.62
C ASN A 522 -27.25 48.62 12.43
N LEU A 523 -26.38 47.89 13.14
CA LEU A 523 -26.75 46.80 14.06
C LEU A 523 -27.45 47.32 15.33
N ILE A 524 -27.08 48.52 15.81
CA ILE A 524 -27.76 49.18 16.93
C ILE A 524 -29.13 49.70 16.49
N GLU A 525 -29.22 50.42 15.37
CA GLU A 525 -30.48 50.93 14.83
C GLU A 525 -31.50 49.82 14.52
N SER A 526 -31.07 48.72 13.89
CA SER A 526 -31.96 47.60 13.56
C SER A 526 -32.54 46.92 14.81
N LYS A 527 -31.75 46.77 15.88
CA LYS A 527 -32.26 46.29 17.19
C LYS A 527 -33.17 47.29 17.89
N ILE A 528 -32.89 48.59 17.82
CA ILE A 528 -33.77 49.62 18.39
C ILE A 528 -35.11 49.66 17.62
N ARG A 529 -35.10 49.55 16.29
CA ARG A 529 -36.32 49.51 15.47
C ARG A 529 -37.14 48.23 15.71
N SER A 530 -36.50 47.07 15.91
CA SER A 530 -37.25 45.84 16.22
C SER A 530 -37.90 45.85 17.62
N SER A 531 -37.29 46.55 18.59
CA SER A 531 -37.88 46.74 19.93
C SER A 531 -39.15 47.62 19.97
N LYS A 532 -39.47 48.33 18.88
CA LYS A 532 -40.68 49.17 18.73
C LYS A 532 -41.78 48.53 17.88
N ARG A 533 -41.73 47.20 17.67
CA ARG A 533 -42.82 46.41 17.06
C ARG A 533 -43.16 45.18 17.92
N LYS A 534 -43.64 45.46 19.13
CA LYS A 534 -44.51 44.60 19.94
C LYS A 534 -45.54 45.49 20.64
#